data_AF-A0A966XJQ9-F1
#
_entry.id   AF-A0A966XJQ9-F1
#
_cell.length_a   1.000
_cell.length_b   1.000
_cell.length_c   1.000
_cell.angle_alpha   90.00
_cell.angle_beta   90.00
_cell.angle_gamma   90.00
#
_symmetry.space_group_name_H-M   'P 1'
#
loop_
_entity.id
_entity.type
_entity.pdbx_description
1 polymer ?
#
loop_
_entity_poly.entity_id
_entity_poly.type
_entity_poly.pdbx_seq_one_letter_code
_entity_poly.pdbx_strand_id
1 'polypeptide(L)' 'MTDKRTDSGIEVQPLYDQGSLAGFDPTSQLGAPGAAPYTRGIYPTMHRDRLWTMRQYAGFGTAADTNARFKFLLEA' A
#
# COMPACT_ATOMS: atom_id res chain seq x y z
N MET A 1 -18.28 -25.15 -7.22
CA MET A 1 -17.23 -24.15 -6.92
C MET A 1 -17.87 -22.79 -7.01
N THR A 2 -17.78 -21.97 -5.96
CA THR A 2 -18.34 -20.61 -5.96
C THR A 2 -17.46 -19.73 -6.83
N ASP A 3 -18.04 -19.11 -7.87
CA ASP A 3 -17.35 -18.08 -8.67
C ASP A 3 -17.10 -16.86 -7.78
N LYS A 4 -15.88 -16.73 -7.28
CA LYS A 4 -15.46 -15.62 -6.41
C LYS A 4 -14.68 -14.63 -7.26
N ARG A 5 -15.12 -13.36 -7.23
CA ARG A 5 -14.47 -12.26 -7.95
C ARG A 5 -14.18 -11.09 -7.03
N THR A 6 -13.14 -10.32 -7.33
CA THR A 6 -12.90 -9.00 -6.72
C THR A 6 -13.93 -7.98 -7.21
N ASP A 7 -14.04 -6.82 -6.57
CA ASP A 7 -14.91 -5.72 -7.04
C ASP A 7 -14.56 -5.24 -8.47
N SER A 8 -13.31 -5.44 -8.92
CA SER A 8 -12.88 -5.16 -10.31
C SER A 8 -13.13 -6.31 -11.30
N GLY A 9 -13.83 -7.38 -10.90
CA GLY A 9 -14.19 -8.50 -11.77
C GLY A 9 -13.11 -9.59 -11.97
N ILE A 10 -11.96 -9.48 -11.31
CA ILE A 10 -10.87 -10.48 -11.39
C ILE A 10 -11.29 -11.76 -10.66
N GLU A 11 -11.16 -12.90 -11.34
CA GLU A 11 -11.44 -14.23 -10.78
C GLU A 11 -10.44 -14.58 -9.68
N VAL A 12 -10.94 -15.07 -8.55
CA VAL A 12 -10.17 -15.49 -7.39
C VAL A 12 -10.18 -17.02 -7.32
N GLN A 13 -9.03 -17.63 -7.62
CA GLN A 13 -8.88 -19.09 -7.57
C GLN A 13 -8.96 -19.60 -6.13
N PRO A 14 -9.48 -20.82 -5.91
CA PRO A 14 -9.58 -21.41 -4.57
C PRO A 14 -8.22 -21.77 -3.96
N LEU A 15 -7.19 -21.93 -4.80
CA LEU A 15 -5.80 -22.19 -4.40
C LEU A 15 -4.85 -21.52 -5.39
N TYR A 16 -3.79 -20.90 -4.89
CA TYR A 16 -2.66 -20.41 -5.67
C TYR A 16 -1.40 -21.18 -5.27
N ASP A 17 -0.70 -21.75 -6.24
CA ASP A 17 0.50 -22.56 -6.07
C ASP A 17 1.64 -22.05 -6.97
N GLN A 18 2.74 -22.80 -7.05
CA GLN A 18 3.87 -22.42 -7.91
C GLN A 18 3.47 -22.35 -9.39
N GLY A 19 2.54 -23.17 -9.87
CA GLY A 19 2.03 -23.14 -11.25
C GLY A 19 1.23 -21.87 -11.55
N SER A 20 0.67 -21.23 -10.52
CA SER A 20 -0.05 -19.96 -10.63
C SER A 20 0.87 -18.78 -10.99
N LEU A 21 2.19 -18.96 -10.92
CA LEU A 21 3.21 -17.98 -11.33
C LEU A 21 3.75 -18.24 -12.74
N ALA A 22 3.07 -19.02 -13.58
CA ALA A 22 3.50 -19.28 -14.96
C ALA A 22 3.74 -17.97 -15.72
N GLY A 23 4.96 -17.78 -16.25
CA GLY A 23 5.37 -16.56 -16.96
C GLY A 23 5.85 -15.41 -16.07
N PHE A 24 5.87 -15.58 -14.74
CA PHE A 24 6.44 -14.62 -13.82
C PHE A 24 7.96 -14.80 -13.71
N ASP A 25 8.71 -13.73 -13.95
CA ASP A 25 10.15 -13.65 -13.67
C ASP A 25 10.39 -12.72 -12.47
N PRO A 26 10.76 -13.26 -11.29
CA PRO A 26 11.04 -12.45 -10.11
C PRO A 26 12.16 -11.43 -10.33
N THR A 27 13.13 -11.70 -11.20
CA THR A 27 14.29 -10.81 -11.38
C THR A 27 13.87 -9.51 -12.05
N SER A 28 13.10 -9.60 -13.15
CA SER A 28 12.64 -8.43 -13.91
C SER A 28 11.34 -7.82 -13.38
N GLN A 29 10.43 -8.61 -12.80
CA GLN A 29 9.09 -8.15 -12.40
C GLN A 29 8.97 -7.83 -10.90
N LEU A 30 9.77 -8.47 -10.04
CA LEU A 30 9.77 -8.22 -8.59
C LEU A 30 10.95 -7.36 -8.15
N GLY A 31 12.16 -7.68 -8.62
CA GLY A 31 13.38 -6.93 -8.36
C GLY A 31 13.77 -6.81 -6.88
N ALA A 32 14.68 -5.87 -6.61
CA ALA A 32 15.10 -5.47 -5.26
C ALA A 32 14.38 -4.18 -4.82
N PRO A 33 14.14 -3.95 -3.52
CA PRO A 33 13.59 -2.68 -3.05
C PRO A 33 14.53 -1.51 -3.38
N GLY A 34 13.98 -0.36 -3.76
CA GLY A 34 14.76 0.82 -4.14
C GLY A 34 15.40 0.76 -5.53
N ALA A 35 15.08 -0.24 -6.35
CA ALA A 35 15.51 -0.35 -7.73
C ALA A 35 14.31 -0.69 -8.64
N ALA A 36 14.38 -0.28 -9.91
CA ALA A 36 13.35 -0.62 -10.89
C ALA A 36 13.15 -2.15 -10.96
N PRO A 37 11.89 -2.66 -11.07
CA PRO A 37 10.63 -1.93 -11.30
C PRO A 37 9.96 -1.37 -10.03
N TYR A 38 10.64 -1.38 -8.87
CA TYR A 38 10.15 -0.87 -7.58
C TYR A 38 8.94 -1.62 -7.01
N THR A 39 8.64 -2.83 -7.49
CA THR A 39 7.54 -3.68 -7.00
C THR A 39 7.65 -3.96 -5.49
N ARG A 40 8.88 -4.05 -4.96
CA ARG A 40 9.14 -4.22 -3.50
C ARG A 40 9.17 -2.91 -2.70
N GLY A 41 8.94 -1.77 -3.35
CA GLY A 41 9.00 -0.43 -2.75
C GLY A 41 10.08 0.45 -3.36
N ILE A 42 9.85 1.76 -3.30
CA ILE A 42 10.71 2.79 -3.92
C ILE A 42 11.99 3.10 -3.12
N TYR A 43 12.08 2.67 -1.86
CA TYR A 43 13.25 2.87 -1.00
C TYR A 43 13.88 1.52 -0.62
N PRO A 44 15.22 1.40 -0.54
CA PRO A 44 15.88 0.13 -0.19
C PRO A 44 15.52 -0.39 1.21
N THR A 45 15.29 0.52 2.16
CA THR A 45 15.04 0.22 3.58
C THR A 45 13.57 0.35 3.97
N MET A 46 12.75 1.03 3.15
CA MET A 46 11.34 1.34 3.42
C MET A 46 11.13 1.77 4.88
N HIS A 47 10.17 1.14 5.56
CA HIS A 47 9.74 1.49 6.91
C HIS A 47 10.71 1.04 8.02
N ARG A 48 11.84 0.41 7.68
CA ARG A 48 12.92 0.15 8.65
C ARG A 48 13.74 1.40 8.94
N ASP A 49 13.76 2.36 8.01
CA ASP A 49 14.46 3.64 8.16
C ASP A 49 13.47 4.75 8.50
N ARG A 50 12.39 4.89 7.71
CA ARG A 50 11.35 5.89 7.94
C ARG A 50 9.96 5.28 7.80
N LEU A 51 9.17 5.35 8.87
CA LEU A 51 7.77 4.97 8.84
C LEU A 51 6.97 5.79 7.81
N TRP A 52 5.86 5.24 7.33
CA TRP A 52 4.93 6.02 6.52
C TRP A 52 4.41 7.22 7.32
N THR A 53 4.06 8.29 6.62
CA THR A 53 3.50 9.46 7.29
C THR A 53 2.09 9.14 7.78
N MET A 54 1.88 9.15 9.09
CA MET A 54 0.54 9.11 9.68
C MET A 54 -0.16 10.44 9.36
N ARG A 55 -1.03 10.44 8.35
CA ARG A 55 -1.70 11.65 7.84
C ARG A 55 -3.20 11.57 8.09
N GLN A 56 -3.61 11.97 9.29
CA GLN A 56 -5.01 12.00 9.66
C GLN A 56 -5.74 13.11 8.89
N TYR A 57 -6.86 12.75 8.26
CA TYR A 57 -7.77 13.72 7.69
C TYR A 57 -8.53 14.44 8.81
N ALA A 58 -8.57 15.77 8.74
CA ALA A 58 -9.39 16.60 9.62
C ALA A 58 -9.89 17.84 8.87
N GLY A 59 -11.11 18.24 9.19
CA GLY A 59 -11.77 19.41 8.61
C GLY A 59 -13.24 19.47 9.03
N PHE A 60 -13.60 20.50 9.78
CA PHE A 60 -14.97 20.80 10.20
C PHE A 60 -15.07 22.24 10.72
N GLY A 61 -16.29 22.79 10.72
CA GLY A 61 -16.55 24.12 11.28
C GLY A 61 -15.77 25.22 10.55
N THR A 62 -15.18 26.13 11.33
CA THR A 62 -14.37 27.23 10.81
C THR A 62 -12.90 26.82 10.60
N ALA A 63 -12.14 27.69 9.93
CA ALA A 63 -10.70 27.52 9.78
C ALA A 63 -9.98 27.44 11.15
N ALA A 64 -10.45 28.17 12.16
CA ALA A 64 -9.90 28.14 13.51
C ALA A 64 -10.16 26.78 14.19
N ASP A 65 -11.36 26.22 14.04
CA ASP A 65 -11.72 24.91 14.62
C ASP A 65 -10.86 23.78 14.04
N THR A 66 -10.69 23.79 12.71
CA THR A 66 -9.84 22.83 12.02
C THR A 66 -8.36 23.01 12.39
N ASN A 67 -7.87 24.26 12.54
CA ASN A 67 -6.50 24.51 12.99
C ASN A 67 -6.24 23.98 14.41
N ALA A 68 -7.19 24.17 15.33
CA ALA A 68 -7.11 23.61 16.67
C ALA A 68 -7.02 22.08 16.64
N ARG A 69 -7.82 21.43 15.77
CA ARG A 69 -7.74 19.97 15.58
C ARG A 69 -6.40 19.51 15.01
N PHE A 70 -5.81 20.23 14.05
CA PHE A 70 -4.49 19.88 13.53
C PHE A 70 -3.41 19.94 14.61
N LYS A 71 -3.39 20.98 15.45
CA LYS A 71 -2.44 21.09 16.55
C LYS A 71 -2.58 19.93 17.53
N PHE A 72 -3.81 19.62 17.94
CA PHE A 72 -4.10 18.46 18.77
C PHE A 72 -3.57 17.14 18.18
N LEU A 73 -3.73 16.92 16.88
CA LEU A 73 -3.26 15.70 16.19
C LEU A 73 -1.73 15.62 16.06
N LEU A 74 -1.01 16.75 16.16
CA LEU A 74 0.45 16.80 16.08
C LEU A 74 1.12 16.67 17.46
N GLU A 75 0.41 16.94 18.54
CA GLU A 75 0.89 16.82 19.93
C GLU A 75 0.79 15.38 20.48
N ALA A 76 -0.06 14.54 19.88
CA ALA A 76 -0.26 13.15 20.24
C ALA A 76 0.78 12.22 19.59
#